data_AF-X0VTL3-F1
#
_entry.id   AF-X0VTL3-F1
#
_cell.length_a   1.000
_cell.length_b   1.000
_cell.length_c   1.000
_cell.angle_alpha   90.00
_cell.angle_beta   90.00
_cell.angle_gamma   90.00
#
_symmetry.space_group_name_H-M   'P 1'
#
loop_
_entity.id
_entity.type
_entity.pdbx_description
1 polymer ?
#
loop_
_entity_poly.entity_id
_entity_poly.type
_entity_poly.pdbx_seq_one_letter_code
_entity_poly.pdbx_strand_id
1 'polypeptide(L)'
;MSEKVLKLGIPAGSLQKATIELFGKAGFHILDSERSFQPRIDDEQIELVMLRAQEMSRYVAGDELDAGITGYDWIMENGLDVVEVCELAYSKTKAEPVRWVLAVPNESKMTKP
;
A
#
# COMPACT_ATOMS: atom_id res chain seq x y z
N MET A 1 -20.81 -5.05 23.14
CA MET A 1 -20.57 -4.60 21.75
C MET A 1 -19.14 -5.03 21.47
N SER A 2 -18.90 -6.00 20.59
CA SER A 2 -17.52 -6.23 20.12
C SER A 2 -17.05 -4.91 19.52
N GLU A 3 -15.99 -4.33 20.06
CA GLU A 3 -15.34 -3.19 19.43
C GLU A 3 -14.94 -3.63 18.03
N LYS A 4 -15.42 -2.89 17.02
CA LYS A 4 -15.08 -3.18 15.62
C LYS A 4 -13.65 -2.69 15.41
N VAL A 5 -12.70 -3.61 15.50
CA VAL A 5 -11.30 -3.37 15.17
C VAL A 5 -11.17 -3.34 13.65
N LEU A 6 -10.55 -2.30 13.11
CA LEU A 6 -10.23 -2.14 11.69
C LEU A 6 -9.02 -2.99 11.32
N LYS A 7 -9.18 -3.95 10.41
CA LYS A 7 -8.08 -4.73 9.84
C LYS A 7 -7.49 -4.01 8.64
N LEU A 8 -6.33 -3.41 8.83
CA LEU A 8 -5.68 -2.55 7.84
C LEU A 8 -4.42 -3.21 7.27
N GLY A 9 -4.40 -3.40 5.95
CA GLY A 9 -3.25 -3.89 5.23
C GLY A 9 -2.20 -2.81 4.97
N ILE A 10 -0.94 -3.07 5.32
CA ILE A 10 0.21 -2.22 4.97
C ILE A 10 1.18 -2.94 4.03
N PRO A 11 1.78 -2.24 3.05
CA PRO A 11 2.63 -2.88 2.05
C PRO A 11 4.02 -3.20 2.63
N ALA A 12 4.45 -4.45 2.47
CA ALA A 12 5.82 -4.89 2.69
C ALA A 12 6.77 -4.38 1.59
N GLY A 13 8.07 -4.30 1.90
CA GLY A 13 9.11 -4.00 0.91
C GLY A 13 9.34 -2.51 0.70
N SER A 14 9.35 -2.04 -0.55
CA SER A 14 9.80 -0.68 -0.90
C SER A 14 8.95 0.45 -0.29
N LEU A 15 7.64 0.22 -0.11
CA LEU A 15 6.71 1.20 0.47
C LEU A 15 6.61 1.11 2.00
N GLN A 16 7.18 0.09 2.63
CA GLN A 16 7.00 -0.20 4.06
C GLN A 16 7.49 0.96 4.94
N LYS A 17 8.75 1.36 4.79
CA LYS A 17 9.34 2.43 5.59
C LYS A 17 8.60 3.75 5.42
N ALA A 18 8.22 4.09 4.18
CA ALA A 18 7.50 5.33 3.90
C ALA A 18 6.06 5.30 4.46
N THR A 19 5.42 4.11 4.49
CA THR A 19 4.12 3.92 5.14
C THR A 19 4.26 4.12 6.64
N ILE A 20 5.22 3.48 7.29
CA ILE A 20 5.47 3.66 8.74
C ILE A 20 5.74 5.13 9.08
N GLU A 21 6.55 5.84 8.28
CA GLU A 21 6.80 7.27 8.46
C GLU A 21 5.52 8.12 8.29
N LEU A 22 4.62 7.74 7.37
CA LEU A 22 3.34 8.42 7.16
C LEU A 22 2.41 8.25 8.37
N PHE A 23 2.32 7.03 8.92
CA PHE A 23 1.58 6.78 10.16
C PHE A 23 2.16 7.58 11.33
N GLY A 24 3.49 7.63 11.45
CA GLY A 24 4.16 8.45 12.46
C GLY A 24 3.82 9.94 12.37
N LYS A 25 3.72 10.48 11.15
CA LYS A 25 3.27 11.88 10.93
C LYS A 25 1.79 12.09 11.29
N ALA A 26 0.97 11.05 11.18
CA ALA A 26 -0.44 11.07 11.58
C ALA A 26 -0.65 10.84 13.09
N GLY A 27 0.43 10.58 13.86
CA GLY A 27 0.38 10.36 15.31
C GLY A 27 0.30 8.90 15.74
N PHE A 28 0.42 7.95 14.80
CA PHE A 28 0.41 6.51 15.07
C PHE A 28 1.83 5.94 15.07
N HIS A 29 2.17 5.16 16.11
CA HIS A 29 3.46 4.52 16.25
C HIS A 29 3.36 3.04 15.91
N ILE A 30 3.91 2.69 14.73
CA ILE A 30 4.02 1.30 14.31
C ILE A 30 5.36 0.73 14.79
N LEU A 31 5.29 -0.28 15.64
CA LEU A 31 6.41 -1.13 16.03
C LEU A 31 6.54 -2.25 15.00
N ASP A 32 7.46 -2.02 14.07
CA ASP A 32 7.86 -3.01 13.09
C ASP A 32 8.77 -4.05 13.75
N SER A 33 8.47 -5.33 13.55
CA SER A 33 9.43 -6.38 13.82
C SER A 33 9.77 -6.99 12.47
N GLU A 34 11.05 -6.98 12.09
CA GLU A 34 11.57 -7.31 10.75
C GLU A 34 11.11 -8.67 10.16
N ARG A 35 10.40 -9.49 10.93
CA ARG A 35 9.96 -10.83 10.57
C ARG A 35 8.48 -11.13 10.86
N SER A 36 7.71 -10.18 11.40
CA SER A 36 6.28 -10.42 11.68
C SER A 36 5.41 -9.90 10.55
N PHE A 37 4.48 -10.75 10.10
CA PHE A 37 3.39 -10.33 9.22
C PHE A 37 2.31 -9.52 9.96
N GLN A 38 2.43 -9.35 11.27
CA GLN A 38 1.55 -8.56 12.13
C GLN A 38 2.38 -7.55 12.92
N PRO A 39 2.61 -6.34 12.38
CA PRO A 39 3.24 -5.26 13.11
C PRO A 39 2.27 -4.73 14.18
N ARG A 40 2.81 -4.12 15.25
CA ARG A 40 1.99 -3.55 16.32
C ARG A 40 1.80 -2.06 16.10
N ILE A 41 0.63 -1.55 16.43
CA ILE A 41 0.29 -0.12 16.45
C ILE A 41 -0.17 0.25 17.85
N ASP A 42 -0.01 1.50 18.23
CA ASP A 42 -0.42 2.07 19.53
C ASP A 42 -1.90 2.50 19.57
N ASP A 43 -2.74 1.89 18.73
CA ASP A 43 -4.18 2.14 18.67
C ASP A 43 -4.94 0.81 18.75
N GLU A 44 -5.80 0.65 19.75
CA GLU A 44 -6.56 -0.58 20.01
C GLU A 44 -7.70 -0.81 19.00
N GLN A 45 -8.06 0.20 18.22
CA GLN A 45 -9.10 0.14 17.18
C GLN A 45 -8.54 -0.31 15.82
N ILE A 46 -7.23 -0.54 15.70
CA ILE A 46 -6.57 -0.91 14.44
C ILE A 46 -5.72 -2.17 14.62
N GLU A 47 -5.97 -3.18 13.79
CA GLU A 47 -5.10 -4.34 13.61
C GLU A 47 -4.37 -4.21 12.28
N LEU A 48 -3.03 -4.27 12.30
CA LEU A 48 -2.22 -4.19 11.09
C LEU A 48 -1.86 -5.57 10.56
N VAL A 49 -1.99 -5.74 9.25
CA VAL A 49 -1.50 -6.92 8.52
C VAL A 49 -0.52 -6.46 7.45
N MET A 50 0.68 -7.02 7.48
CA MET A 50 1.71 -6.72 6.49
C MET A 50 1.63 -7.72 5.33
N LEU A 51 1.41 -7.21 4.12
CA LEU A 51 1.25 -8.01 2.90
C LEU A 51 2.09 -7.43 1.76
N ARG A 52 2.39 -8.23 0.74
CA ARG A 52 2.94 -7.69 -0.50
C ARG A 52 1.89 -6.79 -1.17
N ALA A 53 2.32 -5.65 -1.70
CA ALA A 53 1.45 -4.69 -2.38
C ALA A 53 0.57 -5.33 -3.47
N GLN A 54 1.14 -6.30 -4.20
CA GLN A 54 0.48 -7.11 -5.24
C GLN A 54 -0.77 -7.85 -4.76
N GLU A 55 -0.78 -8.26 -3.49
CA GLU A 55 -1.82 -9.11 -2.92
C GLU A 55 -2.92 -8.26 -2.26
N MET A 56 -2.65 -6.97 -1.99
CA MET A 56 -3.49 -6.12 -1.15
C MET A 56 -4.96 -6.06 -1.59
N SER A 57 -5.22 -5.79 -2.88
CA SER A 57 -6.60 -5.67 -3.37
C SER A 57 -7.38 -6.97 -3.31
N ARG A 58 -6.70 -8.13 -3.37
CA ARG A 58 -7.34 -9.44 -3.21
C ARG A 58 -7.87 -9.64 -1.79
N TYR A 59 -7.08 -9.29 -0.79
CA TYR A 59 -7.47 -9.43 0.61
C TYR A 59 -8.56 -8.43 1.03
N VAL A 60 -8.58 -7.24 0.41
CA VAL A 60 -9.68 -6.27 0.62
C VAL A 60 -10.96 -6.76 -0.07
N ALA A 61 -10.88 -7.23 -1.32
CA ALA A 61 -12.03 -7.73 -2.05
C ALA A 61 -12.58 -9.08 -1.51
N GLY A 62 -11.77 -9.82 -0.75
CA GLY A 62 -12.17 -11.08 -0.10
C GLY A 62 -12.69 -10.93 1.34
N ASP A 63 -12.87 -9.71 1.82
CA ASP A 63 -13.32 -9.37 3.18
C ASP A 63 -12.36 -9.87 4.31
N GLU A 64 -11.13 -10.29 3.98
CA GLU A 64 -10.12 -10.60 5.00
C GLU A 64 -9.51 -9.34 5.63
N LEU A 65 -9.43 -8.25 4.85
CA LEU A 65 -9.04 -6.92 5.29
C LEU A 65 -10.16 -5.91 5.02
N ASP A 66 -10.35 -4.96 5.93
CA ASP A 66 -11.32 -3.89 5.77
C ASP A 66 -10.81 -2.79 4.83
N ALA A 67 -9.49 -2.56 4.83
CA ALA A 67 -8.81 -1.60 3.97
C ALA A 67 -7.35 -1.98 3.77
N GLY A 68 -6.71 -1.39 2.75
CA GLY A 68 -5.31 -1.66 2.47
C GLY A 68 -4.64 -0.54 1.69
N ILE A 69 -3.34 -0.39 1.94
CA ILE A 69 -2.48 0.55 1.22
C ILE A 69 -1.69 -0.22 0.16
N THR A 70 -1.80 0.20 -1.10
CA THR A 70 -1.02 -0.39 -2.19
C THR A 70 -0.73 0.63 -3.29
N GLY A 71 0.15 0.26 -4.22
CA GLY A 71 0.37 1.03 -5.43
C GLY A 71 -0.84 0.96 -6.36
N TYR A 72 -1.15 2.08 -7.01
CA TYR A 72 -2.27 2.18 -7.95
C TYR A 72 -2.12 1.22 -9.15
N ASP A 73 -0.89 0.92 -9.54
CA ASP A 73 -0.56 -0.09 -10.54
C ASP A 73 -1.14 -1.47 -10.21
N TRP A 74 -1.08 -1.89 -8.95
CA TRP A 74 -1.65 -3.18 -8.54
C TRP A 74 -3.17 -3.20 -8.54
N ILE A 75 -3.82 -2.07 -8.27
CA ILE A 75 -5.28 -1.95 -8.40
C ILE A 75 -5.68 -2.15 -9.86
N MET A 76 -5.00 -1.46 -10.78
CA MET A 76 -5.24 -1.56 -12.21
C MET A 76 -4.95 -2.96 -12.77
N GLU A 77 -3.85 -3.58 -12.35
CA GLU A 77 -3.44 -4.92 -12.80
C GLU A 77 -4.40 -6.01 -12.30
N ASN A 78 -4.80 -5.94 -11.03
CA ASN A 78 -5.65 -6.98 -10.44
C ASN A 78 -7.11 -6.89 -10.91
N GLY A 79 -7.59 -5.71 -11.30
CA GLY A 79 -8.94 -5.51 -11.84
C GLY A 79 -10.07 -5.94 -10.90
N LEU A 80 -9.82 -5.89 -9.58
CA LEU A 80 -10.78 -6.27 -8.55
C LEU A 80 -11.69 -5.11 -8.17
N ASP A 81 -12.90 -5.44 -7.70
CA ASP A 81 -13.87 -4.45 -7.21
C ASP A 81 -13.45 -3.94 -5.83
N VAL A 82 -12.71 -2.84 -5.82
CA VAL A 82 -12.30 -2.14 -4.60
C VAL A 82 -12.56 -0.65 -4.75
N VAL A 83 -12.86 0.01 -3.64
CA VAL A 83 -13.08 1.46 -3.62
C VAL A 83 -11.76 2.16 -3.34
N GLU A 84 -11.34 3.03 -4.27
CA GLU A 84 -10.23 3.96 -4.03
C GLU A 84 -10.68 5.04 -3.03
N VAL A 85 -10.06 5.07 -1.85
CA VAL A 85 -10.43 6.01 -0.78
C VAL A 85 -9.72 7.34 -0.95
N CYS A 86 -8.40 7.32 -1.13
CA CYS A 86 -7.59 8.52 -1.35
C CYS A 86 -6.20 8.18 -1.91
N GLU A 87 -5.57 9.18 -2.52
CA GLU A 87 -4.17 9.11 -2.93
C GLU A 87 -3.26 9.53 -1.75
N LEU A 88 -2.24 8.71 -1.46
CA LEU A 88 -1.26 8.97 -0.42
C LEU A 88 0.07 9.42 -1.03
N ALA A 89 0.53 10.62 -0.66
CA ALA A 89 1.80 11.15 -1.15
C ALA A 89 3.00 10.50 -0.42
N TYR A 90 3.58 9.49 -1.06
CA TYR A 90 4.75 8.75 -0.55
C TYR A 90 6.10 9.46 -0.71
N SER A 91 6.12 10.66 -1.29
CA SER A 91 7.36 11.29 -1.73
C SER A 91 8.13 12.00 -0.62
N LYS A 92 9.46 11.78 -0.61
CA LYS A 92 10.42 12.51 0.21
C LYS A 92 10.99 13.76 -0.48
N THR A 93 10.78 13.94 -1.80
CA THR A 93 11.49 14.96 -2.60
C THR A 93 10.67 15.62 -3.71
N LYS A 94 9.69 14.96 -4.33
CA LYS A 94 8.81 15.52 -5.38
C LYS A 94 7.40 14.91 -5.36
N ALA A 95 6.36 15.73 -5.27
CA ALA A 95 4.96 15.29 -5.25
C ALA A 95 4.42 14.78 -6.61
N GLU A 96 5.27 14.59 -7.62
CA GLU A 96 4.83 14.13 -8.93
C GLU A 96 4.58 12.61 -8.91
N PRO A 97 3.43 12.14 -9.46
CA PRO A 97 3.12 10.72 -9.52
C PRO A 97 4.10 9.97 -10.44
N VAL A 98 4.23 8.67 -10.20
CA VAL A 98 5.07 7.80 -11.04
C VAL A 98 4.54 7.78 -12.47
N ARG A 99 5.44 7.84 -13.45
CA ARG A 99 5.09 7.78 -14.88
C ARG A 99 5.42 6.41 -15.45
N TRP A 100 4.40 5.71 -15.93
CA TRP A 100 4.56 4.51 -16.74
C TRP A 100 5.11 4.88 -18.12
N VAL A 101 6.13 4.15 -18.57
CA VAL A 101 6.79 4.38 -19.85
C VAL A 101 6.98 3.05 -20.58
N LEU A 102 6.82 3.07 -21.90
CA LEU A 102 7.29 1.98 -22.75
C LEU A 102 8.78 2.16 -23.00
N ALA A 103 9.59 1.21 -22.53
CA ALA A 103 11.02 1.17 -22.82
C ALA A 103 11.28 0.22 -23.99
N VAL A 104 12.02 0.69 -25.00
CA VAL A 104 12.45 -0.11 -26.16
C VAL A 104 13.97 -0.10 -26.26
N PRO A 105 14.60 -1.12 -26.87
CA PRO A 105 16.03 -1.07 -27.21
C PRO A 105 16.36 0.16 -28.06
N ASN A 106 17.59 0.66 -27.97
CA ASN A 106 18.01 1.88 -28.67
C ASN A 106 17.93 1.74 -30.20
N GLU A 107 18.10 0.52 -30.73
CA GLU A 107 17.98 0.17 -32.14
C GLU A 107 16.53 0.04 -32.64
N SER A 108 15.55 0.15 -31.74
CA SER A 108 14.14 0.05 -32.10
C SER A 108 13.72 1.20 -33.01
N LYS A 109 12.88 0.89 -34.01
CA LYS A 109 12.25 1.89 -34.87
C LYS A 109 11.01 2.52 -34.22
N MET A 110 10.60 2.04 -33.04
CA MET A 110 9.44 2.55 -32.32
C MET A 110 9.74 3.96 -31.78
N THR A 111 8.91 4.92 -32.15
CA THR A 111 9.06 6.34 -31.74
C THR A 111 7.94 6.82 -30.82
N LYS A 112 6.92 5.98 -30.58
CA LYS A 112 5.77 6.25 -29.73
C LYS A 112 5.35 4.97 -28.98
N PRO A 113 4.76 5.09 -27.78
CA PRO A 113 4.14 3.98 -27.06
C PRO A 113 3.03 3.32 -27.87
#